data_AF-A0A3M7NBG3-F1
#
_entry.id   AF-A0A3M7NBG3-F1
#
_cell.length_a   1.000
_cell.length_b   1.000
_cell.length_c   1.000
_cell.angle_alpha   90.00
_cell.angle_beta   90.00
_cell.angle_gamma   90.00
#
_symmetry.space_group_name_H-M   'P 1'
#
loop_
_entity.id
_entity.type
_entity.pdbx_description
1 polymer ?
#
loop_
_entity_poly.entity_id
_entity_poly.type
_entity_poly.pdbx_seq_one_letter_code
_entity_poly.pdbx_strand_id
1 'polypeptide(L)'
;MYYKSLKDDKWGWTVYRTTYNNNDVQWAKFKDLITQYTAFQIHNIPDIHSQSIADTLEWTFMDDPATFNGASRDFLRQHYRQLEKQLGRYLHSAFLQVDEEVLQSVTEETGEDWREQGLPGYIKLVNAYWKPQEEYFSSEDFPCDPEDVEKY
;
A
#
# COMPACT_ATOMS: atom_id res chain seq x y z
N MET A 1 -17.00 -10.20 -30.37
CA MET A 1 -16.66 -10.15 -28.94
C MET A 1 -16.23 -8.73 -28.63
N TYR A 2 -17.01 -7.99 -27.84
CA TYR A 2 -16.69 -6.61 -27.48
C TYR A 2 -15.67 -6.62 -26.34
N TYR A 3 -14.40 -6.34 -26.63
CA TYR A 3 -13.47 -5.88 -25.60
C TYR A 3 -13.94 -4.47 -25.22
N LYS A 4 -14.63 -4.37 -24.08
CA LYS A 4 -14.89 -3.09 -23.44
C LYS A 4 -13.50 -2.53 -23.15
N SER A 5 -13.10 -1.52 -23.93
CA SER A 5 -11.94 -0.70 -23.64
C SER A 5 -12.12 -0.16 -22.22
N LEU A 6 -11.49 -0.84 -21.26
CA LEU A 6 -11.15 -0.27 -19.97
C LEU A 6 -10.19 0.86 -20.35
N LYS A 7 -10.71 2.08 -20.40
CA LYS A 7 -9.89 3.28 -20.58
C LYS A 7 -8.93 3.30 -19.40
N ASP A 8 -7.69 2.92 -19.69
CA ASP A 8 -6.51 2.98 -18.83
C ASP A 8 -6.67 2.25 -17.48
N ASP A 9 -6.47 0.92 -17.46
CA ASP A 9 -6.28 0.11 -16.25
C ASP A 9 -4.95 0.49 -15.55
N LYS A 10 -4.88 1.71 -15.04
CA LYS A 10 -3.79 2.13 -14.17
C LYS A 10 -3.94 1.42 -12.84
N TRP A 11 -2.89 0.74 -12.42
CA TRP A 11 -2.78 0.11 -11.10
C TRP A 11 -1.73 0.88 -10.30
N GLY A 12 -1.78 0.84 -8.98
CA GLY A 12 -0.99 1.79 -8.22
C GLY A 12 -1.05 1.64 -6.71
N TRP A 13 0.00 2.13 -6.07
CA TRP A 13 0.10 2.15 -4.62
C TRP A 13 -0.20 3.55 -4.10
N THR A 14 -0.95 3.60 -2.99
CA THR A 14 -1.12 4.84 -2.22
C THR A 14 -0.14 4.84 -1.07
N VAL A 15 0.63 5.91 -0.94
CA VAL A 15 1.66 6.09 0.08
C VAL A 15 1.28 7.28 0.94
N TYR A 16 1.11 7.05 2.24
CA TYR A 16 0.85 8.10 3.23
C TYR A 16 2.14 8.48 3.95
N ARG A 17 2.52 9.76 3.86
CA ARG A 17 3.55 10.33 4.72
C ARG A 17 2.92 10.73 6.05
N THR A 18 3.48 10.21 7.14
CA THR A 18 2.95 10.44 8.50
C THR A 18 3.91 11.19 9.42
N THR A 19 5.08 11.55 8.91
CA THR A 19 6.12 12.33 9.62
C THR A 19 6.57 13.54 8.80
N TYR A 20 6.83 14.65 9.48
CA TYR A 20 7.13 15.95 8.87
C TYR A 20 8.25 16.71 9.60
N ASN A 21 9.22 15.99 10.16
CA ASN A 21 10.29 16.57 10.99
C ASN A 21 11.48 17.09 10.16
N ASN A 22 11.25 18.08 9.27
CA ASN A 22 12.28 18.64 8.36
C ASN A 22 12.99 17.58 7.51
N ASN A 23 12.24 16.55 7.10
CA ASN A 23 12.74 15.38 6.38
C ASN A 23 12.34 15.39 4.90
N ASP A 24 12.12 16.57 4.31
CA ASP A 24 11.67 16.72 2.92
C ASP A 24 12.70 16.24 1.89
N VAL A 25 13.99 16.37 2.21
CA VAL A 25 15.08 15.86 1.36
C VAL A 25 15.07 14.34 1.35
N GLN A 26 14.92 13.71 2.52
CA GLN A 26 14.79 12.25 2.62
C GLN A 26 13.51 11.78 1.93
N TRP A 27 12.40 12.50 2.09
CA TRP A 27 11.14 12.20 1.40
C TRP A 27 11.25 12.26 -0.12
N ALA A 28 11.94 13.27 -0.66
CA ALA A 28 12.22 13.34 -2.10
C ALA A 28 13.06 12.15 -2.57
N LYS A 29 14.12 11.78 -1.82
CA LYS A 29 14.95 10.60 -2.11
C LYS A 29 14.15 9.31 -2.06
N PHE A 30 13.28 9.15 -1.06
CA PHE A 30 12.41 7.98 -0.92
C PHE A 30 11.50 7.80 -2.15
N LYS A 31 10.84 8.88 -2.60
CA LYS A 31 9.98 8.85 -3.79
C LYS A 31 10.75 8.42 -5.03
N ASP A 32 11.97 8.93 -5.19
CA ASP A 32 12.84 8.60 -6.32
C ASP A 32 13.28 7.13 -6.26
N LEU A 33 13.78 6.67 -5.11
CA LEU A 33 14.22 5.30 -4.88
C LEU A 33 13.09 4.29 -5.13
N ILE A 34 11.91 4.47 -4.54
CA ILE A 34 10.82 3.50 -4.68
C ILE A 34 10.30 3.42 -6.12
N THR A 35 10.28 4.56 -6.83
CA THR A 35 9.85 4.62 -8.23
C THR A 35 10.87 3.92 -9.12
N GLN A 36 12.17 4.25 -8.99
CA GLN A 36 13.23 3.63 -9.78
C GLN A 36 13.40 2.15 -9.48
N TYR A 37 13.36 1.75 -8.21
CA TYR A 37 13.49 0.36 -7.80
C TYR A 37 12.33 -0.48 -8.33
N THR A 38 11.10 0.01 -8.19
CA THR A 38 9.93 -0.74 -8.69
C THR A 38 9.97 -0.86 -10.20
N ALA A 39 10.33 0.21 -10.91
CA ALA A 39 10.54 0.13 -12.36
C ALA A 39 11.63 -0.90 -12.71
N PHE A 40 12.80 -0.84 -12.06
CA PHE A 40 13.89 -1.79 -12.28
C PHE A 40 13.47 -3.24 -12.02
N GLN A 41 12.75 -3.50 -10.92
CA GLN A 41 12.24 -4.84 -10.61
C GLN A 41 11.26 -5.34 -11.69
N ILE A 42 10.30 -4.51 -12.10
CA ILE A 42 9.33 -4.88 -13.15
C ILE A 42 10.04 -5.19 -14.48
N HIS A 43 11.01 -4.37 -14.89
CA HIS A 43 11.75 -4.58 -16.15
C HIS A 43 12.59 -5.87 -16.12
N ASN A 44 13.01 -6.33 -14.94
CA ASN A 44 13.77 -7.58 -14.79
C ASN A 44 12.88 -8.83 -14.66
N ILE A 45 11.55 -8.68 -14.62
CA ILE A 45 10.64 -9.82 -14.70
C ILE A 45 10.71 -10.39 -16.12
N PRO A 46 11.04 -11.69 -16.31
CA PRO A 46 11.06 -12.31 -17.61
C PRO A 46 9.63 -12.55 -18.12
N ASP A 47 8.98 -11.48 -18.60
CA ASP A 47 7.64 -11.49 -19.21
C ASP A 47 7.54 -10.44 -20.33
N ILE A 48 6.78 -10.75 -21.39
CA ILE A 48 6.53 -9.90 -22.56
C ILE A 48 5.65 -8.67 -22.22
N HIS A 49 4.99 -8.69 -21.07
CA HIS A 49 4.11 -7.61 -20.61
C HIS A 49 4.74 -6.69 -19.56
N SER A 50 5.99 -6.91 -19.14
CA SER A 50 6.67 -6.13 -18.09
C SER A 50 6.68 -4.62 -18.38
N GLN A 51 6.95 -4.20 -19.62
CA GLN A 51 6.94 -2.78 -20.00
C GLN A 51 5.53 -2.17 -19.86
N SER A 52 4.50 -2.85 -20.34
CA SER A 52 3.11 -2.37 -20.25
C SER A 52 2.61 -2.31 -18.80
N ILE A 53 3.11 -3.20 -17.93
CA ILE A 53 2.80 -3.19 -16.50
C ILE A 53 3.50 -2.02 -15.81
N ALA A 54 4.76 -1.73 -16.15
CA ALA A 54 5.47 -0.55 -15.65
C ALA A 54 4.81 0.76 -16.08
N ASP A 55 4.37 0.85 -17.34
CA ASP A 55 3.77 2.07 -17.91
C ASP A 55 2.39 2.39 -17.30
N THR A 56 1.73 1.40 -16.71
CA THR A 56 0.42 1.53 -16.06
C THR A 56 0.52 1.70 -14.54
N LEU A 57 1.71 1.65 -13.95
CA LEU A 57 1.95 1.84 -12.52
C LEU A 57 1.87 3.33 -12.12
N GLU A 58 0.93 3.66 -11.23
CA GLU A 58 0.75 5.01 -10.70
C GLU A 58 1.03 5.06 -9.18
N TRP A 59 2.04 5.81 -8.78
CA TRP A 59 2.30 6.12 -7.37
C TRP A 59 1.46 7.31 -6.92
N THR A 60 0.54 7.10 -5.98
CA THR A 60 -0.23 8.18 -5.36
C THR A 60 0.40 8.54 -4.01
N PHE A 61 1.15 9.63 -3.95
CA PHE A 61 1.74 10.13 -2.70
C PHE A 61 0.79 11.11 -2.00
N MET A 62 0.30 10.71 -0.82
CA MET A 62 -0.50 11.55 0.07
C MET A 62 0.44 12.30 1.00
N ASP A 63 0.71 13.54 0.63
CA ASP A 63 1.64 14.43 1.32
C ASP A 63 0.91 15.71 1.75
N ASP A 64 0.17 15.60 2.86
CA ASP A 64 -0.53 16.72 3.48
C ASP A 64 -0.22 16.75 4.99
N PRO A 65 0.69 17.63 5.44
CA PRO A 65 1.08 17.72 6.85
C PRO A 65 -0.08 18.14 7.76
N ALA A 66 -1.07 18.88 7.26
CA ALA A 66 -2.20 19.31 8.09
C ALA A 66 -3.12 18.13 8.45
N THR A 67 -3.18 17.12 7.57
CA THR A 67 -4.10 16.00 7.69
C THR A 67 -3.42 14.72 8.19
N PHE A 68 -2.17 14.47 7.79
CA PHE A 68 -1.52 13.16 7.99
C PHE A 68 -0.38 13.16 9.02
N ASN A 69 0.06 14.31 9.52
CA ASN A 69 1.13 14.36 10.51
C ASN A 69 0.71 13.67 11.83
N GLY A 70 1.39 12.57 12.17
CA GLY A 70 1.06 11.75 13.33
C GLY A 70 -0.28 11.01 13.23
N ALA A 71 -0.84 10.86 12.03
CA ALA A 71 -2.13 10.20 11.85
C ALA A 71 -2.11 8.73 12.31
N SER A 72 -3.18 8.30 12.99
CA SER A 72 -3.34 6.91 13.40
C SER A 72 -3.68 6.00 12.22
N ARG A 73 -3.34 4.72 12.32
CA ARG A 73 -3.66 3.72 11.29
C ARG A 73 -5.16 3.63 11.02
N ASP A 74 -6.00 3.79 12.05
CA ASP A 74 -7.46 3.73 11.91
C ASP A 74 -8.01 4.92 11.13
N PHE A 75 -7.46 6.11 11.34
CA PHE A 75 -7.77 7.28 10.52
C PHE A 75 -7.37 7.04 9.05
N LEU A 76 -6.15 6.56 8.81
CA LEU A 76 -5.66 6.26 7.45
C LEU A 76 -6.54 5.21 6.75
N ARG A 77 -6.95 4.15 7.46
CA ARG A 77 -7.89 3.13 6.93
C ARG A 77 -9.23 3.74 6.53
N GLN A 78 -9.80 4.61 7.37
CA GLN A 78 -11.07 5.28 7.06
C GLN A 78 -10.93 6.19 5.84
N HIS A 79 -9.89 7.02 5.80
CA HIS A 79 -9.60 7.91 4.68
C HIS A 79 -9.40 7.12 3.38
N TYR A 80 -8.63 6.03 3.42
CA TYR A 80 -8.39 5.18 2.26
C TYR A 80 -9.68 4.56 1.69
N ARG A 81 -10.57 4.04 2.55
CA ARG A 81 -11.87 3.49 2.12
C ARG A 81 -12.80 4.56 1.54
N GLN A 82 -12.71 5.80 2.00
CA GLN A 82 -13.45 6.92 1.42
C GLN A 82 -12.90 7.29 0.05
N LEU A 83 -11.57 7.36 -0.08
CA LEU A 83 -10.88 7.61 -1.33
C LEU A 83 -11.22 6.56 -2.40
N GLU A 84 -11.23 5.28 -2.02
CA GLU A 84 -11.63 4.18 -2.91
C GLU A 84 -13.04 4.38 -3.47
N LYS A 85 -14.01 4.73 -2.60
CA LYS A 85 -15.39 5.04 -3.02
C LYS A 85 -15.47 6.24 -3.96
N GLN A 86 -14.66 7.27 -3.73
CA GLN A 86 -14.65 8.49 -4.56
C GLN A 86 -14.01 8.26 -5.93
N LEU A 87 -12.92 7.50 -5.98
CA LEU A 87 -12.18 7.27 -7.21
C LEU A 87 -12.80 6.16 -8.08
N GLY A 88 -13.66 5.31 -7.50
CA GLY A 88 -14.33 4.23 -8.23
C GLY A 88 -13.37 3.22 -8.85
N ARG A 89 -12.11 3.19 -8.36
CA ARG A 89 -11.04 2.30 -8.81
C ARG A 89 -10.78 1.24 -7.74
N TYR A 90 -10.40 0.03 -8.16
CA TYR A 90 -9.91 -1.01 -7.25
C TYR A 90 -8.53 -0.61 -6.73
N LEU A 91 -8.53 0.31 -5.77
CA LEU A 91 -7.37 0.48 -4.91
C LEU A 91 -7.12 -0.87 -4.22
N HIS A 92 -5.89 -1.35 -4.23
CA HIS A 92 -5.53 -2.60 -3.57
C HIS A 92 -6.05 -2.60 -2.12
N SER A 93 -6.28 -3.76 -1.51
CA SER A 93 -6.77 -3.83 -0.12
C SER A 93 -5.76 -3.31 0.92
N ALA A 94 -4.65 -2.71 0.50
CA ALA A 94 -3.56 -2.22 1.33
C ALA A 94 -2.93 -0.93 0.79
N PHE A 95 -2.41 -0.13 1.70
CA PHE A 95 -1.65 1.10 1.44
C PHE A 95 -0.31 1.08 2.16
N LEU A 96 0.61 1.94 1.73
CA LEU A 96 1.91 2.11 2.37
C LEU A 96 1.86 3.25 3.36
N GLN A 97 2.34 3.01 4.58
CA GLN A 97 2.59 4.03 5.59
C GLN A 97 4.09 4.31 5.65
N VAL A 98 4.47 5.58 5.53
CA VAL A 98 5.84 6.04 5.70
C VAL A 98 5.90 6.94 6.93
N ASP A 99 6.56 6.45 7.96
CA ASP A 99 6.94 7.22 9.14
C ASP A 99 8.45 7.49 9.14
N GLU A 100 8.94 8.13 10.19
CA GLU A 100 10.35 8.54 10.31
C GLU A 100 11.29 7.36 10.20
N GLU A 101 10.91 6.24 10.82
CA GLU A 101 11.70 5.01 10.87
C GLU A 101 11.85 4.39 9.47
N VAL A 102 10.75 4.31 8.72
CA VAL A 102 10.76 3.84 7.32
C VAL A 102 11.59 4.77 6.44
N LEU A 103 11.47 6.08 6.66
CA LEU A 103 12.17 7.06 5.86
C LEU A 103 13.69 6.99 6.06
N GLN A 104 14.14 6.86 7.32
CA GLN A 104 15.55 6.69 7.65
C GLN A 104 16.09 5.35 7.14
N SER A 105 15.38 4.24 7.37
CA SER A 105 15.82 2.91 6.89
C SER A 105 16.00 2.89 5.37
N VAL A 106 15.06 3.45 4.60
CA VAL A 106 15.18 3.45 3.14
C VAL A 106 16.21 4.46 2.63
N THR A 107 16.47 5.58 3.31
CA THR A 107 17.36 6.63 2.77
C THR A 107 18.78 6.59 3.29
N GLU A 108 19.01 6.11 4.51
CA GLU A 108 20.33 6.05 5.14
C GLU A 108 21.03 4.70 4.89
N GLU A 109 20.27 3.60 4.86
CA GLU A 109 20.84 2.26 4.63
C GLU A 109 21.02 1.96 3.14
N THR A 110 20.35 2.71 2.26
CA THR A 110 20.48 2.53 0.82
C THR A 110 21.77 3.18 0.30
N GLY A 111 22.77 2.34 0.02
CA GLY A 111 23.95 2.75 -0.74
C GLY A 111 23.64 3.06 -2.22
N GLU A 112 24.59 3.66 -2.92
CA GLU A 112 24.46 4.01 -4.36
C GLU A 112 24.22 2.77 -5.26
N ASP A 113 24.57 1.57 -4.78
CA ASP A 113 24.56 0.30 -5.51
C ASP A 113 23.33 -0.60 -5.24
N TRP A 114 22.19 -0.01 -4.88
CA TRP A 114 20.95 -0.76 -4.62
C TRP A 114 20.49 -1.65 -5.79
N ARG A 115 20.96 -1.38 -7.02
CA ARG A 115 20.68 -2.19 -8.22
C ARG A 115 21.28 -3.59 -8.14
N GLU A 116 22.40 -3.75 -7.43
CA GLU A 116 23.11 -5.02 -7.28
C GLU A 116 22.78 -5.71 -5.94
N GLN A 117 22.58 -4.92 -4.89
CA GLN A 117 22.41 -5.42 -3.52
C GLN A 117 20.94 -5.47 -3.05
N GLY A 118 20.03 -4.91 -3.84
CA GLY A 118 18.65 -4.67 -3.43
C GLY A 118 18.52 -3.44 -2.53
N LEU A 119 17.27 -3.06 -2.23
CA LEU A 119 17.01 -2.05 -1.20
C LEU A 119 17.00 -2.73 0.17
N PRO A 120 17.91 -2.36 1.09
CA PRO A 120 17.96 -2.96 2.43
C PRO A 120 16.84 -2.44 3.35
N GLY A 121 16.20 -1.32 2.98
CA GLY A 121 15.16 -0.70 3.80
C GLY A 121 13.81 -1.42 3.72
N TYR A 122 12.99 -1.23 4.75
CA TYR A 122 11.65 -1.81 4.83
C TYR A 122 10.57 -0.72 4.74
N ILE A 123 9.35 -1.13 4.36
CA ILE A 123 8.17 -0.27 4.29
C ILE A 123 7.03 -0.88 5.12
N LYS A 124 6.17 -0.03 5.71
CA LYS A 124 5.02 -0.49 6.48
C LYS A 124 3.82 -0.65 5.56
N LEU A 125 3.48 -1.90 5.21
CA LEU A 125 2.26 -2.23 4.47
C LEU A 125 1.08 -2.36 5.43
N VAL A 126 0.05 -1.55 5.22
CA VAL A 126 -1.16 -1.53 6.06
C VAL A 126 -2.34 -2.01 5.25
N ASN A 127 -2.96 -3.11 5.69
CA ASN A 127 -4.22 -3.59 5.12
C ASN A 127 -5.38 -2.68 5.57
N ALA A 128 -6.10 -2.14 4.60
CA ALA A 128 -7.19 -1.19 4.77
C ALA A 128 -8.46 -1.81 5.41
N TYR A 129 -8.61 -3.13 5.27
CA TYR A 129 -9.77 -3.91 5.70
C TYR A 129 -9.44 -4.82 6.89
N TRP A 130 -8.23 -4.74 7.44
CA TRP A 130 -7.86 -5.52 8.61
C TRP A 130 -8.73 -5.16 9.81
N LYS A 131 -9.26 -6.20 10.45
CA LYS A 131 -9.96 -6.16 11.73
C LYS A 131 -9.16 -6.94 12.77
N PRO A 132 -9.20 -6.54 14.07
CA PRO A 132 -8.64 -7.34 15.13
C PRO A 132 -9.23 -8.75 15.12
N GLN A 133 -8.41 -9.76 15.42
CA GLN A 133 -8.83 -11.16 15.40
C GLN A 133 -10.04 -11.43 16.32
N GLU A 134 -10.24 -10.62 17.36
CA GLU A 134 -11.38 -10.69 18.29
C GLU A 134 -12.75 -10.47 17.59
N GLU A 135 -12.81 -9.70 16.51
CA GLU A 135 -14.06 -9.51 15.74
C GLU A 135 -14.41 -10.70 14.85
N TYR A 136 -13.45 -11.58 14.53
CA TYR A 136 -13.71 -12.80 13.75
C TYR A 136 -14.28 -13.94 14.60
N PHE A 137 -14.14 -13.87 15.92
CA PHE A 137 -14.64 -14.86 16.87
C PHE A 137 -15.83 -14.34 17.69
N SER A 138 -16.50 -13.27 17.24
CA SER A 138 -17.80 -12.91 17.82
C SER A 138 -18.73 -14.11 17.66
N SER A 139 -19.16 -14.67 18.79
CA SER A 139 -20.02 -15.85 18.88
C SER A 139 -21.41 -15.67 18.24
N GLU A 140 -21.69 -14.51 17.64
CA GLU A 140 -22.92 -14.22 16.91
C GLU A 140 -22.95 -14.84 15.50
N ASP A 141 -21.79 -15.17 14.91
CA ASP A 141 -21.71 -15.77 13.56
C ASP A 141 -21.81 -17.31 13.55
N PHE A 142 -21.79 -17.94 14.73
CA PHE A 142 -22.14 -19.35 14.88
C PHE A 142 -23.45 -19.44 15.65
N PRO A 143 -24.62 -19.39 14.99
CA PRO A 143 -25.82 -19.89 15.61
C PRO A 143 -25.56 -21.38 15.88
N CYS A 144 -25.19 -21.69 17.12
CA CYS A 144 -25.32 -23.03 17.65
C CYS A 144 -26.83 -23.26 17.74
N ASP A 145 -27.39 -23.76 16.64
CA ASP A 145 -28.78 -24.18 16.61
C ASP A 145 -28.90 -25.32 17.64
N PRO A 146 -29.65 -25.14 18.74
CA PRO A 146 -29.74 -26.18 19.76
C PRO A 146 -30.41 -27.47 19.25
N GLU A 147 -30.95 -27.50 18.02
CA GLU A 147 -31.56 -28.70 17.43
C GLU A 147 -30.57 -29.72 16.84
N ASP A 148 -29.28 -29.38 16.65
CA ASP A 148 -28.29 -30.33 16.07
C ASP A 148 -27.62 -31.27 17.10
N VAL A 149 -27.97 -31.17 18.39
CA VAL A 149 -27.35 -31.98 19.46
C VAL A 149 -28.09 -33.30 19.73
N GLU A 150 -29.27 -33.52 19.16
CA GLU A 150 -30.12 -34.70 19.48
C GLU A 150 -30.11 -35.81 18.42
N LYS A 151 -29.02 -35.96 17.66
CA LYS A 151 -28.95 -37.04 16.67
C LYS A 151 -27.61 -37.76 16.57
N TYR A 152 -27.02 -38.16 17.70
CA TYR A 152 -26.08 -39.29 17.76
C TYR A 152 -26.19 -40.05 19.08
#